data_AF-A0AAV6BR01-F1
#
_entry.id   AF-A0AAV6BR01-F1
#
_cell.length_a   1.000
_cell.length_b   1.000
_cell.length_c   1.000
_cell.angle_alpha   90.00
_cell.angle_beta   90.00
_cell.angle_gamma   90.00
#
_symmetry.space_group_name_H-M   'P 1'
#
loop_
_entity.id
_entity.type
_entity.pdbx_description
1 polymer ?
#
loop_
_entity_poly.entity_id
_entity_poly.type
_entity_poly.pdbx_seq_one_letter_code
_entity_poly.pdbx_strand_id
1 'polypeptide(L)'
;MKRRRMDASLWILLALVVVAVVIAFARDVNLPLRGLGASARLVRSVWIELALGFLLAGLIEVLIPQPVLSRWLGGQGLGRGILVGWAAGLVLPGGPYVFFPVAANLLRNGAAPAPLITLLTAKTLVSPIRTLTYEAPLLGWPLTLARFIPGVLLPPVMGLIGQWLFGLFRRWG
;
A
#
# COMPACT_ATOMS: atom_id res chain seq x y z
N MET A 1 -2.05 22.85 7.75
CA MET A 1 -0.91 21.93 7.49
C MET A 1 -0.38 21.40 8.82
N LYS A 2 -0.71 20.15 9.19
CA LYS A 2 -0.29 19.52 10.45
C LYS A 2 1.17 19.03 10.28
N ARG A 3 2.09 19.45 11.17
CA ARG A 3 3.51 19.01 11.19
C ARG A 3 3.57 17.49 10.96
N ARG A 4 4.24 17.07 9.89
CA ARG A 4 4.43 15.65 9.58
C ARG A 4 5.14 14.99 10.76
N ARG A 5 4.64 13.84 11.24
CA ARG A 5 5.31 12.88 12.15
C ARG A 5 6.58 12.26 11.49
N MET A 6 7.32 13.02 10.69
CA MET A 6 8.47 12.55 9.93
C MET A 6 9.72 12.38 10.79
N ASP A 7 9.77 12.94 11.99
CA ASP A 7 11.03 12.93 12.73
C ASP A 7 11.25 11.58 13.44
N ALA A 8 10.26 11.04 14.15
CA ALA A 8 10.48 9.86 14.99
C ALA A 8 10.91 8.60 14.21
N SER A 9 10.24 8.29 13.09
CA SER A 9 10.58 7.10 12.29
C SER A 9 11.94 7.24 11.61
N LEU A 10 12.27 8.43 11.11
CA LEU A 10 13.58 8.71 10.51
C LEU A 10 14.69 8.58 11.54
N TRP A 11 14.50 9.15 12.74
CA TRP A 11 15.49 9.04 13.82
C TRP A 11 15.69 7.61 14.30
N ILE A 12 14.60 6.83 14.44
CA ILE A 12 14.69 5.41 14.79
C ILE A 12 15.46 4.63 13.73
N LEU A 13 15.14 4.84 12.45
CA LEU A 13 15.83 4.16 11.35
C LEU A 13 17.32 4.55 11.29
N LEU A 14 17.62 5.85 11.46
CA LEU A 14 19.00 6.34 11.50
C LEU A 14 19.78 5.67 12.64
N ALA A 15 19.20 5.61 13.85
CA ALA A 15 19.83 4.97 14.99
C ALA A 15 20.10 3.49 14.73
N LEU A 16 19.13 2.76 14.18
CA LEU A 16 19.31 1.35 13.83
C LEU A 16 20.41 1.14 12.78
N VAL A 17 20.46 1.99 11.75
CA VAL A 17 21.51 1.93 10.72
C VAL A 17 22.88 2.21 11.33
N VAL A 18 23.00 3.24 12.17
CA VAL A 18 24.27 3.57 12.86
C VAL A 18 24.73 2.40 13.74
N VAL A 19 23.84 1.83 14.54
CA VAL A 19 24.15 0.66 15.37
C VAL A 19 24.60 -0.52 14.51
N ALA A 20 23.90 -0.81 13.42
CA ALA A 20 24.26 -1.90 12.51
C ALA A 20 25.63 -1.66 11.85
N VAL A 21 25.94 -0.41 11.47
CA VAL A 21 27.25 -0.03 10.90
C VAL A 21 28.37 -0.16 11.94
N VAL A 22 28.14 0.30 13.18
CA VAL A 22 29.11 0.15 14.28
C VAL A 22 29.40 -1.33 14.55
N ILE A 23 28.36 -2.16 14.63
CA ILE A 23 28.50 -3.61 14.81
C ILE A 23 29.26 -4.24 13.63
N ALA A 24 28.95 -3.82 12.40
CA ALA A 24 29.64 -4.32 11.20
C ALA A 24 31.14 -3.98 11.22
N PHE A 25 31.50 -2.72 11.53
CA PHE A 25 32.89 -2.30 11.68
C PHE A 25 33.62 -3.03 12.81
N ALA A 26 32.94 -3.29 13.94
CA ALA A 26 33.52 -4.04 15.05
C ALA A 26 33.78 -5.52 14.71
N ARG A 27 33.12 -6.07 13.68
CA ARG A 27 33.29 -7.45 13.22
C ARG A 27 34.33 -7.57 12.11
N ASP A 28 34.24 -6.73 11.08
CA ASP A 28 35.18 -6.67 9.95
C ASP A 28 34.98 -5.36 9.16
N VAL A 29 36.08 -4.65 8.90
CA VAL A 29 36.11 -3.36 8.20
C VAL A 29 35.49 -3.42 6.79
N ASN A 30 35.43 -4.60 6.18
CA ASN A 30 34.85 -4.80 4.85
C ASN A 30 33.33 -5.02 4.86
N LEU A 31 32.73 -5.35 6.01
CA LEU A 31 31.29 -5.63 6.10
C LEU A 31 30.40 -4.42 5.74
N PRO A 32 30.72 -3.17 6.15
CA PRO A 32 29.98 -2.00 5.71
C PRO A 32 29.99 -1.82 4.18
N LEU A 33 31.14 -2.03 3.53
CA LEU A 33 31.27 -1.95 2.07
C LEU A 33 30.43 -3.04 1.37
N ARG A 34 30.46 -4.27 1.89
CA ARG A 34 29.58 -5.35 1.40
C ARG A 34 28.10 -5.02 1.61
N GLY A 35 27.76 -4.38 2.75
CA GLY A 35 26.44 -3.86 3.06
C GLY A 35 25.98 -2.83 2.03
N LEU A 36 26.82 -1.84 1.69
CA LEU A 36 26.53 -0.88 0.62
C LEU A 36 26.31 -1.55 -0.73
N GLY A 37 27.13 -2.55 -1.08
CA GLY A 37 26.94 -3.34 -2.29
C GLY A 37 25.63 -4.13 -2.31
N ALA A 38 25.21 -4.70 -1.19
CA ALA A 38 23.91 -5.36 -1.04
C ALA A 38 22.75 -4.36 -1.18
N SER A 39 22.84 -3.20 -0.52
CA SER A 39 21.86 -2.12 -0.63
C SER A 39 21.73 -1.59 -2.05
N ALA A 40 22.85 -1.39 -2.77
CA ALA A 40 22.84 -0.94 -4.15
C ALA A 40 22.16 -1.96 -5.09
N ARG A 41 22.35 -3.26 -4.85
CA ARG A 41 21.63 -4.32 -5.58
C ARG A 41 20.12 -4.28 -5.33
N LEU A 42 19.70 -4.08 -4.08
CA LEU A 42 18.29 -3.94 -3.73
C LEU A 42 17.66 -2.70 -4.38
N VAL A 43 18.32 -1.54 -4.33
CA VAL A 43 17.84 -0.33 -5.02
C VAL A 43 17.74 -0.58 -6.51
N ARG A 44 18.77 -1.20 -7.11
CA ARG A 44 18.77 -1.53 -8.54
C ARG A 44 17.67 -2.53 -8.93
N SER A 45 17.25 -3.41 -8.04
CA SER A 45 16.18 -4.37 -8.34
C SER A 45 14.78 -3.75 -8.30
N VAL A 46 14.57 -2.63 -7.61
CA VAL A 46 13.22 -2.04 -7.43
C VAL A 46 13.04 -0.62 -7.97
N TRP A 47 14.11 0.10 -8.33
CA TRP A 47 14.00 1.53 -8.71
C TRP A 47 13.07 1.80 -9.89
N ILE A 48 13.02 0.90 -10.89
CA ILE A 48 12.12 1.04 -12.05
C ILE A 48 10.66 0.93 -11.59
N GLU A 49 10.35 -0.07 -10.76
CA GLU A 49 9.00 -0.27 -10.22
C GLU A 49 8.54 0.93 -9.38
N LEU A 50 9.46 1.52 -8.60
CA LEU A 50 9.20 2.74 -7.83
C LEU A 50 8.92 3.92 -8.76
N ALA A 51 9.77 4.15 -9.76
CA ALA A 51 9.61 5.26 -10.70
C ALA A 51 8.29 5.16 -11.49
N LEU A 52 7.99 3.98 -12.03
CA LEU A 52 6.74 3.71 -12.75
C LEU A 52 5.53 3.83 -11.82
N GLY A 53 5.62 3.34 -10.60
CA GLY A 53 4.56 3.43 -9.60
C GLY A 53 4.22 4.87 -9.22
N PHE A 54 5.23 5.72 -8.99
CA PHE A 54 5.02 7.14 -8.73
C PHE A 54 4.49 7.89 -9.94
N LEU A 55 5.01 7.59 -11.14
CA LEU A 55 4.50 8.17 -12.38
C LEU A 55 3.02 7.82 -12.59
N LEU A 56 2.66 6.54 -12.45
CA LEU A 56 1.27 6.08 -12.57
C LEU A 56 0.37 6.78 -11.53
N ALA A 57 0.82 6.91 -10.28
CA ALA A 57 0.06 7.59 -9.25
C ALA A 57 -0.22 9.06 -9.62
N GLY A 58 0.79 9.78 -10.12
CA GLY A 58 0.62 11.16 -10.61
C GLY A 58 -0.25 11.25 -11.87
N LEU A 59 -0.15 10.28 -12.78
CA LEU A 59 -1.00 10.24 -13.97
C LEU A 59 -2.47 9.97 -13.61
N ILE A 60 -2.76 9.04 -12.70
CA ILE A 60 -4.12 8.77 -12.21
C ILE A 60 -4.72 10.05 -11.59
N GLU A 61 -3.93 10.79 -10.80
CA GLU A 61 -4.35 12.07 -10.21
C GLU A 61 -4.83 13.09 -11.25
N VAL A 62 -4.16 13.18 -12.40
CA VAL A 62 -4.50 14.15 -13.46
C VAL A 62 -5.57 13.59 -14.42
N LEU A 63 -5.54 12.29 -14.69
CA LEU A 63 -6.41 11.63 -15.68
C LEU A 63 -7.85 11.42 -15.18
N ILE A 64 -8.06 11.27 -13.86
CA ILE A 64 -9.40 11.00 -13.31
C ILE A 64 -10.07 12.32 -12.90
N PRO A 65 -11.09 12.80 -13.64
CA PRO A 65 -11.78 14.04 -13.29
C PRO A 65 -12.53 13.87 -11.97
N GLN A 66 -12.52 14.92 -11.14
CA GLN A 66 -13.29 14.99 -9.88
C GLN A 66 -14.75 14.52 -9.99
N PRO A 67 -15.52 14.87 -11.05
CA PRO A 67 -16.90 14.39 -11.21
C PRO A 67 -17.00 12.87 -11.39
N VAL A 68 -16.04 12.27 -12.11
CA VAL A 68 -15.98 10.81 -12.28
C VAL A 68 -15.67 10.18 -10.94
N LEU A 69 -14.68 10.69 -10.21
CA LEU A 69 -14.34 10.17 -8.90
C LEU A 69 -15.52 10.24 -7.92
N SER A 70 -16.18 11.39 -7.83
CA SER A 70 -17.34 11.58 -6.96
C SER A 70 -18.52 10.67 -7.33
N ARG A 71 -18.72 10.41 -8.63
CA ARG A 71 -19.80 9.53 -9.11
C ARG A 71 -19.56 8.05 -8.79
N TRP A 72 -18.31 7.59 -8.89
CA TRP A 72 -17.98 6.15 -8.78
C TRP A 72 -17.47 5.75 -7.41
N LEU A 73 -16.70 6.63 -6.75
CA LEU A 73 -16.08 6.37 -5.45
C LEU A 73 -16.58 7.32 -4.35
N GLY A 74 -17.46 8.28 -4.67
CA GLY A 74 -18.06 9.17 -3.68
C GLY A 74 -19.22 8.55 -2.88
N GLY A 75 -19.80 9.33 -1.98
CA GLY A 75 -20.80 8.86 -1.01
C GLY A 75 -22.19 8.52 -1.58
N GLN A 76 -22.48 8.87 -2.83
CA GLN A 76 -23.82 8.72 -3.43
C GLN A 76 -24.19 7.28 -3.83
N GLY A 77 -23.25 6.33 -3.71
CA GLY A 77 -23.50 4.92 -4.05
C GLY A 77 -22.49 3.99 -3.39
N LEU A 78 -22.63 3.77 -2.07
CA LEU A 78 -21.65 3.03 -1.26
C LEU A 78 -21.33 1.63 -1.82
N GLY A 79 -22.35 0.87 -2.23
CA GLY A 79 -22.16 -0.47 -2.81
C GLY A 79 -21.37 -0.43 -4.13
N ARG A 80 -21.69 0.51 -5.03
CA ARG A 80 -20.94 0.70 -6.27
C ARG A 80 -19.50 1.12 -6.00
N GLY A 81 -19.29 2.03 -5.05
CA GLY A 81 -17.95 2.45 -4.63
C GLY A 81 -17.13 1.27 -4.13
N ILE A 82 -17.69 0.46 -3.22
CA ILE A 82 -17.03 -0.74 -2.69
C ILE A 82 -16.64 -1.70 -3.81
N LEU A 83 -17.53 -1.98 -4.77
CA LEU A 83 -17.20 -2.85 -5.91
C LEU A 83 -16.04 -2.31 -6.76
N VAL A 84 -16.03 -1.01 -7.05
CA VAL A 84 -14.95 -0.37 -7.81
C VAL A 84 -13.65 -0.39 -7.03
N GLY A 85 -13.68 -0.03 -5.73
CA GLY A 85 -12.52 -0.07 -4.85
C GLY A 85 -11.96 -1.48 -4.70
N TRP A 86 -12.83 -2.49 -4.62
CA TRP A 86 -12.46 -3.89 -4.56
C TRP A 86 -11.74 -4.35 -5.83
N ALA A 87 -12.34 -4.12 -7.00
CA ALA A 87 -11.74 -4.43 -8.28
C ALA A 87 -10.41 -3.70 -8.48
N ALA A 88 -10.37 -2.41 -8.15
CA ALA A 88 -9.14 -1.62 -8.20
C ALA A 88 -8.05 -2.23 -7.32
N GLY A 89 -8.35 -2.58 -6.05
CA GLY A 89 -7.37 -3.18 -5.14
C GLY A 89 -6.81 -4.53 -5.61
N LEU A 90 -7.62 -5.34 -6.29
CA LEU A 90 -7.18 -6.63 -6.85
C LEU A 90 -6.25 -6.48 -8.06
N VAL A 91 -6.45 -5.42 -8.85
CA VAL A 91 -5.71 -5.20 -10.11
C VAL A 91 -4.52 -4.26 -9.94
N LEU A 92 -4.56 -3.34 -8.96
CA LEU A 92 -3.56 -2.30 -8.82
C LEU A 92 -2.15 -2.90 -8.61
N PRO A 93 -1.18 -2.58 -9.48
CA PRO A 93 0.18 -3.09 -9.35
C PRO A 93 0.95 -2.38 -8.23
N GLY A 94 2.09 -2.95 -7.87
CA GLY A 94 3.05 -2.32 -6.96
C GLY A 94 2.79 -2.56 -5.47
N GLY A 95 3.80 -2.18 -4.69
CA GLY A 95 3.79 -2.25 -3.22
C GLY A 95 3.15 -1.04 -2.53
N PRO A 96 3.30 -0.92 -1.20
CA PRO A 96 2.68 0.15 -0.41
C PRO A 96 3.04 1.55 -0.89
N TYR A 97 4.23 1.73 -1.43
CA TYR A 97 4.70 2.99 -2.01
C TYR A 97 3.92 3.44 -3.26
N VAL A 98 3.15 2.57 -3.92
CA VAL A 98 2.28 2.94 -5.05
C VAL A 98 0.85 3.18 -4.58
N PHE A 99 0.24 2.19 -3.91
CA PHE A 99 -1.20 2.21 -3.66
C PHE A 99 -1.61 3.15 -2.52
N PHE A 100 -0.73 3.44 -1.54
CA PHE A 100 -1.06 4.41 -0.49
C PHE A 100 -1.09 5.85 -1.01
N PRO A 101 -0.12 6.33 -1.83
CA PRO A 101 -0.25 7.62 -2.49
C PRO A 101 -1.49 7.74 -3.36
N VAL A 102 -1.83 6.71 -4.14
CA VAL A 102 -3.08 6.67 -4.92
C VAL A 102 -4.30 6.82 -4.01
N ALA A 103 -4.42 6.00 -2.97
CA ALA A 103 -5.54 6.09 -2.02
C ALA A 103 -5.60 7.45 -1.30
N ALA A 104 -4.45 8.02 -0.93
CA ALA A 104 -4.38 9.34 -0.31
C ALA A 104 -4.84 10.45 -1.27
N ASN A 105 -4.50 10.34 -2.55
CA ASN A 105 -4.96 11.25 -3.59
C ASN A 105 -6.49 11.15 -3.76
N LEU A 106 -7.01 9.93 -3.93
CA LEU A 106 -8.46 9.69 -4.06
C LEU A 106 -9.23 10.24 -2.85
N LEU A 107 -8.71 10.06 -1.62
CA LEU A 107 -9.31 10.61 -0.40
C LEU A 107 -9.37 12.15 -0.41
N ARG A 108 -8.27 12.81 -0.81
CA ARG A 108 -8.23 14.28 -0.93
C ARG A 108 -9.21 14.80 -1.97
N ASN A 109 -9.48 13.98 -2.98
CA ASN A 109 -10.38 14.26 -4.08
C ASN A 109 -11.82 13.78 -3.81
N GLY A 110 -12.17 13.52 -2.55
CA GLY A 110 -13.57 13.29 -2.14
C GLY A 110 -14.08 11.86 -2.30
N ALA A 111 -13.21 10.88 -2.56
CA ALA A 111 -13.58 9.48 -2.46
C ALA A 111 -14.02 9.14 -1.03
N ALA A 112 -15.09 8.35 -0.91
CA ALA A 112 -15.63 7.92 0.37
C ALA A 112 -14.66 6.95 1.09
N PRO A 113 -14.67 6.89 2.42
CA PRO A 113 -13.84 5.95 3.18
C PRO A 113 -14.07 4.48 2.80
N ALA A 114 -15.32 4.05 2.58
CA ALA A 114 -15.64 2.65 2.26
C ALA A 114 -14.87 2.10 1.04
N PRO A 115 -14.95 2.71 -0.17
CA PRO A 115 -14.19 2.23 -1.32
C PRO A 115 -12.68 2.22 -1.10
N LEU A 116 -12.14 3.21 -0.38
CA LEU A 116 -10.71 3.31 -0.12
C LEU A 116 -10.22 2.23 0.83
N ILE A 117 -10.96 1.98 1.91
CA ILE A 117 -10.65 0.91 2.85
C ILE A 117 -10.75 -0.43 2.14
N THR A 118 -11.80 -0.66 1.34
CA THR A 118 -11.91 -1.87 0.51
C THR A 118 -10.73 -2.04 -0.45
N LEU A 119 -10.32 -0.98 -1.15
CA LEU A 119 -9.15 -1.01 -2.06
C LEU A 119 -7.88 -1.38 -1.31
N LEU A 120 -7.59 -0.71 -0.20
CA LEU A 120 -6.39 -0.94 0.60
C LEU A 120 -6.38 -2.35 1.18
N THR A 121 -7.51 -2.82 1.72
CA THR A 121 -7.64 -4.16 2.27
C THR A 121 -7.49 -5.22 1.17
N ALA A 122 -8.15 -5.05 0.02
CA ALA A 122 -8.05 -6.00 -1.09
C ALA A 122 -6.60 -6.11 -1.58
N LYS A 123 -5.92 -4.98 -1.79
CA LYS A 123 -4.54 -4.96 -2.26
C LYS A 123 -3.53 -5.55 -1.28
N THR A 124 -3.75 -5.36 0.02
CA THR A 124 -2.86 -5.88 1.07
C THR A 124 -3.06 -7.37 1.29
N LEU A 125 -4.31 -7.83 1.30
CA LEU A 125 -4.64 -9.24 1.47
C LEU A 125 -4.32 -10.05 0.21
N VAL A 126 -4.58 -9.48 -0.96
CA VAL A 126 -4.46 -10.14 -2.26
C VAL A 126 -3.53 -9.34 -3.16
N SER A 127 -2.43 -9.96 -3.55
CA SER A 127 -1.55 -9.44 -4.58
C SER A 127 -1.30 -10.58 -5.55
N PRO A 128 -1.85 -10.55 -6.78
CA PRO A 128 -1.68 -11.63 -7.74
C PRO A 128 -0.21 -11.97 -8.00
N ILE A 129 0.64 -10.95 -8.07
CA ILE A 129 2.09 -11.10 -8.20
C ILE A 129 2.65 -11.90 -7.01
N ARG A 130 2.25 -11.56 -5.77
CA ARG A 130 2.72 -12.24 -4.56
C ARG A 130 2.24 -13.69 -4.51
N THR A 131 0.96 -13.88 -4.81
CA THR A 131 0.29 -15.18 -4.79
C THR A 131 0.91 -16.14 -5.80
N LEU A 132 1.14 -15.68 -7.04
CA LEU A 132 1.68 -16.52 -8.11
C LEU A 132 3.20 -16.72 -8.03
N THR A 133 3.95 -15.69 -7.61
CA THR A 133 5.43 -15.75 -7.61
C THR A 133 5.99 -16.38 -6.35
N TYR A 134 5.31 -16.22 -5.21
CA TYR A 134 5.84 -16.64 -3.91
C TYR A 134 4.91 -17.61 -3.18
N GLU A 135 3.63 -17.29 -3.00
CA GLU A 135 2.76 -18.13 -2.16
C GLU A 135 2.55 -19.52 -2.77
N ALA A 136 2.07 -19.60 -4.02
CA ALA A 136 1.81 -20.89 -4.65
C ALA A 136 3.09 -21.74 -4.83
N PRO A 137 4.23 -21.20 -5.32
CA PRO A 137 5.44 -22.01 -5.52
C PRO A 137 6.12 -22.44 -4.22
N LEU A 138 6.10 -21.60 -3.17
CA LEU A 138 6.82 -21.89 -1.93
C LEU A 138 5.97 -22.60 -0.87
N LEU A 139 4.65 -22.35 -0.85
CA LEU A 139 3.74 -22.82 0.19
C LEU A 139 2.71 -23.84 -0.32
N GLY A 140 2.61 -24.02 -1.63
CA GLY A 140 1.66 -24.92 -2.28
C GLY A 140 0.26 -24.32 -2.45
N TRP A 141 -0.47 -24.88 -3.42
CA TRP A 141 -1.83 -24.43 -3.76
C TRP A 141 -2.88 -24.57 -2.65
N PRO A 142 -2.89 -25.63 -1.81
CA PRO A 142 -3.92 -25.76 -0.79
C PRO A 142 -3.91 -24.59 0.21
N LEU A 143 -2.73 -24.23 0.74
CA LEU A 143 -2.60 -23.11 1.67
C LEU A 143 -2.85 -21.77 0.95
N THR A 144 -2.33 -21.64 -0.26
CA THR A 144 -2.49 -20.41 -1.07
C THR A 144 -3.96 -20.11 -1.33
N LEU A 145 -4.75 -21.10 -1.75
CA LEU A 145 -6.19 -20.93 -2.00
C LEU A 145 -6.98 -20.72 -0.71
N ALA A 146 -6.65 -21.44 0.37
CA ALA A 146 -7.27 -21.26 1.67
C ALA A 146 -7.12 -19.83 2.21
N ARG A 147 -6.03 -19.13 1.86
CA ARG A 147 -5.84 -17.72 2.16
C ARG A 147 -6.44 -16.78 1.11
N PHE A 148 -6.29 -17.11 -0.17
CA PHE A 148 -6.70 -16.25 -1.28
C PHE A 148 -8.21 -15.99 -1.28
N ILE A 149 -9.02 -17.04 -1.10
CA ILE A 149 -10.48 -16.95 -1.12
C ILE A 149 -11.01 -15.96 -0.07
N PRO A 150 -10.73 -16.11 1.24
CA PRO A 150 -11.17 -15.12 2.22
C PRO A 150 -10.51 -13.76 2.01
N GLY A 151 -9.27 -13.72 1.53
CA GLY A 151 -8.57 -12.47 1.19
C GLY A 151 -9.28 -11.67 0.09
N VAL A 152 -9.91 -12.34 -0.87
CA VAL A 152 -10.72 -11.72 -1.92
C VAL A 152 -12.09 -11.32 -1.38
N LEU A 153 -12.72 -12.11 -0.51
CA LEU A 153 -14.12 -11.89 -0.10
C LEU A 153 -14.32 -10.91 1.07
N LEU A 154 -13.34 -10.78 1.97
CA LEU A 154 -13.44 -9.91 3.16
C LEU A 154 -13.26 -8.39 2.93
N PRO A 155 -12.52 -7.88 1.92
CA PRO A 155 -12.32 -6.45 1.72
C PRO A 155 -13.61 -5.61 1.58
N PRO A 156 -14.68 -6.07 0.90
CA PRO A 156 -15.96 -5.35 0.91
C PRO A 156 -16.55 -5.18 2.31
N VAL A 157 -16.48 -6.22 3.13
CA VAL A 157 -16.96 -6.20 4.53
C VAL A 157 -16.14 -5.20 5.35
N MET A 158 -14.81 -5.20 5.18
CA MET A 158 -13.92 -4.23 5.82
C MET A 158 -14.23 -2.79 5.40
N GLY A 159 -14.61 -2.55 4.15
CA GLY A 159 -15.05 -1.23 3.70
C GLY A 159 -16.32 -0.75 4.40
N LEU A 160 -17.31 -1.62 4.57
CA LEU A 160 -18.56 -1.31 5.26
C LEU A 160 -18.31 -0.98 6.74
N ILE A 161 -17.59 -1.84 7.46
CA ILE A 161 -17.24 -1.63 8.87
C ILE A 161 -16.39 -0.37 9.01
N GLY A 162 -15.42 -0.18 8.12
CA GLY A 162 -14.52 0.96 8.09
C GLY A 162 -15.25 2.28 7.86
N GLN A 163 -16.25 2.32 6.98
CA GLN A 163 -17.10 3.50 6.78
C GLN A 163 -17.84 3.89 8.06
N TRP A 164 -18.41 2.91 8.76
CA TRP A 164 -19.11 3.15 10.02
C TRP A 164 -18.16 3.69 11.09
N LEU A 165 -17.00 3.03 11.29
CA LEU A 165 -15.97 3.48 12.23
C LEU A 165 -15.43 4.88 11.90
N PHE A 166 -15.20 5.16 10.62
CA PHE A 166 -14.74 6.48 10.19
C PHE A 166 -15.77 7.57 10.53
N GLY A 167 -17.06 7.28 10.36
CA GLY A 167 -18.14 8.17 10.78
C GLY A 167 -18.14 8.42 12.29
N LEU A 168 -17.81 7.41 13.11
CA LEU A 168 -17.65 7.58 14.55
C LEU A 168 -16.46 8.49 14.87
N PHE A 169 -15.26 8.20 14.36
CA PHE A 169 -14.07 8.99 14.68
C PHE A 169 -14.16 10.45 14.23
N ARG A 170 -14.81 10.71 13.10
CA ARG A 170 -15.03 12.08 12.60
C ARG A 170 -15.97 12.90 13.49
N ARG A 171 -16.84 12.27 14.30
CA ARG A 171 -17.70 13.00 15.25
C ARG A 171 -16.94 13.49 16.49
N TRP A 172 -15.69 13.04 16.69
CA TRP A 172 -14.89 13.28 17.89
C TRP A 172 -13.66 14.17 17.65
N GLY A 173 -13.46 14.69 16.44
CA GLY A 173 -12.31 15.53 16.07
C GLY A 173 -12.71 16.67 15.16
#